data_AF-A0A816U6L8-F1
#
_entry.id   AF-A0A816U6L8-F1
#
_cell.length_a   1.000
_cell.length_b   1.000
_cell.length_c   1.000
_cell.angle_alpha   90.00
_cell.angle_beta   90.00
_cell.angle_gamma   90.00
#
_symmetry.space_group_name_H-M   'P 1'
#
loop_
_entity.id
_entity.type
_entity.pdbx_description
1 polymer ?
#
loop_
_entity_poly.entity_id
_entity_poly.type
_entity_poly.pdbx_seq_one_letter_code
_entity_poly.pdbx_strand_id
1 'polypeptide(L)'
;METTPSEVYMYDHSPPTVQDIQKTKYCRLTLNELLTVVCATLIPITLGVYTGITSMQEQQQADEMRQFDLSQAAELKQQMIYDKFLDDMYKLEKDGYLADIKNPWSFANARYRAAHRQWDITRKTDALQFLKEHELIGKAKPIDKHTTKAVVDIIRLAELNFDNIQLTSATGTLNQLNFDNVVFDRVSMINAQFSFANLKQTSFNHARLNNAMFLDASLANAHFDSTDLRSADFGNSDLTNTQFLNVDLSTTKLTQTQIEQAIFFNSTLPNGTAIATTNRTTTTTAPTTTTTTTTTAPTATTAPTATTTTTTTAVTTTTAVTTTTNNNSLLIEIISVTV
;
A
#
# COMPACT_ATOMS: atom_id res chain seq x y z
N MET A 1 77.08 -41.00 70.98
CA MET A 1 76.57 -42.29 70.49
C MET A 1 75.54 -42.72 71.52
N GLU A 2 74.24 -42.79 71.32
CA GLU A 2 73.38 -42.90 70.14
C GLU A 2 71.96 -42.36 70.48
N THR A 3 71.19 -42.21 69.43
CA THR A 3 69.80 -41.75 69.21
C THR A 3 68.67 -42.39 70.05
N THR A 4 67.65 -41.56 70.36
CA THR A 4 66.17 -41.75 70.45
C THR A 4 65.58 -43.17 70.24
N PRO A 5 64.45 -43.58 70.87
CA PRO A 5 63.11 -43.07 70.48
C PRO A 5 61.96 -43.11 71.53
N SER A 6 60.81 -42.61 71.06
CA SER A 6 59.52 -42.32 71.71
C SER A 6 58.51 -43.48 71.75
N GLU A 7 57.39 -43.24 72.44
CA GLU A 7 56.08 -43.93 72.45
C GLU A 7 56.00 -45.20 73.35
N VAL A 8 54.91 -45.58 74.01
CA VAL A 8 53.48 -45.62 73.64
C VAL A 8 52.57 -45.64 74.90
N TYR A 9 51.35 -45.09 74.77
CA TYR A 9 50.23 -45.09 75.72
C TYR A 9 49.43 -46.41 75.75
N MET A 10 48.81 -46.73 76.88
CA MET A 10 47.68 -47.67 76.98
C MET A 10 46.46 -46.96 77.60
N TYR A 11 45.32 -47.10 76.92
CA TYR A 11 43.99 -46.57 77.24
C TYR A 11 43.33 -47.33 78.40
N ASP A 12 42.47 -46.65 79.16
CA ASP A 12 41.41 -47.28 79.94
C ASP A 12 40.02 -46.78 79.46
N HIS A 13 39.10 -47.73 79.36
CA HIS A 13 37.73 -47.61 78.88
C HIS A 13 36.78 -47.81 80.06
N SER A 14 35.77 -46.95 80.22
CA SER A 14 34.36 -47.37 80.33
C SER A 14 33.41 -46.18 80.59
N PRO A 15 32.12 -46.29 80.20
CA PRO A 15 31.25 -45.16 79.82
C PRO A 15 30.11 -44.88 80.83
N PRO A 16 29.32 -43.80 80.66
CA PRO A 16 28.03 -43.67 81.32
C PRO A 16 26.82 -43.68 80.36
N THR A 17 25.72 -44.09 80.97
CA THR A 17 24.37 -44.43 80.52
C THR A 17 23.53 -43.27 79.94
N VAL A 18 22.62 -43.62 79.04
CA VAL A 18 21.64 -42.75 78.35
C VAL A 18 20.31 -42.72 79.11
N GLN A 19 19.70 -41.53 79.29
CA GLN A 19 18.28 -41.20 79.00
C GLN A 19 17.95 -39.72 79.32
N ASP A 20 17.73 -38.98 78.22
CA ASP A 20 16.81 -37.86 77.97
C ASP A 20 16.61 -36.69 78.96
N ILE A 21 17.16 -35.51 78.59
CA ILE A 21 16.45 -34.21 78.61
C ILE A 21 16.87 -33.37 77.39
N GLN A 22 15.92 -33.21 76.46
CA GLN A 22 15.73 -32.10 75.53
C GLN A 22 16.73 -30.92 75.65
N LYS A 23 17.67 -30.81 74.70
CA LYS A 23 18.36 -29.54 74.41
C LYS A 23 18.23 -29.18 72.93
N THR A 24 17.07 -28.59 72.63
CA THR A 24 16.92 -27.41 71.79
C THR A 24 18.22 -26.60 71.68
N LYS A 25 19.00 -26.85 70.63
CA LYS A 25 20.10 -25.97 70.19
C LYS A 25 20.33 -26.05 68.68
N TYR A 26 19.26 -26.21 67.91
CA TYR A 26 19.26 -25.70 66.54
C TYR A 26 18.68 -24.29 66.59
N CYS A 27 19.47 -23.30 66.17
CA CYS A 27 19.17 -21.86 66.08
C CYS A 27 19.10 -21.07 67.40
N ARG A 28 20.27 -20.67 67.91
CA ARG A 28 20.45 -19.30 68.40
C ARG A 28 21.53 -18.63 67.55
N LEU A 29 21.22 -18.30 66.29
CA LEU A 29 21.96 -17.22 65.63
C LEU A 29 21.60 -15.93 66.36
N THR A 30 22.61 -15.16 66.76
CA THR A 30 22.36 -13.79 67.25
C THR A 30 21.81 -12.94 66.11
N LEU A 31 21.02 -11.90 66.40
CA LEU A 31 20.46 -11.00 65.36
C LEU A 31 21.56 -10.48 64.40
N ASN A 32 22.76 -10.25 64.94
CA ASN A 32 23.94 -9.84 64.19
C ASN A 32 24.47 -10.92 63.23
N GLU A 33 24.47 -12.20 63.63
CA GLU A 33 24.88 -13.30 62.74
C GLU A 33 23.87 -13.52 61.61
N LEU A 34 22.56 -13.41 61.91
CA LEU A 34 21.52 -13.51 60.89
C LEU A 34 21.60 -12.33 59.90
N LEU A 35 21.84 -11.12 60.42
CA LEU A 35 22.07 -9.93 59.60
C LEU A 35 23.31 -10.07 58.71
N THR A 36 24.39 -10.66 59.24
CA THR A 36 25.63 -10.87 58.47
C THR A 36 25.42 -11.86 57.32
N VAL A 37 24.70 -12.96 57.55
CA VAL A 37 24.41 -13.96 56.51
C VAL A 37 23.46 -13.40 55.44
N VAL A 38 22.44 -12.63 55.84
CA VAL A 38 21.53 -11.96 54.89
C VAL A 38 22.29 -10.93 54.08
N CYS A 39 23.11 -10.07 54.70
CA CYS A 39 23.92 -9.10 53.97
C CYS A 39 24.93 -9.77 53.03
N ALA A 40 25.59 -10.85 53.48
CA ALA A 40 26.58 -11.58 52.67
C ALA A 40 25.97 -12.23 51.41
N THR A 41 24.66 -12.51 51.40
CA THR A 41 23.97 -13.11 50.25
C THR A 41 23.20 -12.09 49.42
N LEU A 42 22.60 -11.06 50.05
CA LEU A 42 21.82 -10.06 49.34
C LEU A 42 22.72 -9.12 48.51
N ILE A 43 23.88 -8.72 49.03
CA ILE A 43 24.76 -7.74 48.38
C ILE A 43 25.31 -8.26 47.04
N PRO A 44 25.83 -9.50 46.93
CA PRO A 44 26.30 -10.04 45.66
C PRO A 44 25.17 -10.22 44.65
N ILE A 45 23.97 -10.62 45.10
CA ILE A 45 22.80 -10.81 44.23
C ILE A 45 22.35 -9.46 43.67
N THR A 46 22.20 -8.44 44.51
CA THR A 46 21.77 -7.11 44.05
C THR A 46 22.81 -6.48 43.13
N LEU A 47 24.11 -6.66 43.42
CA LEU A 47 25.19 -6.20 42.54
C LEU A 47 25.20 -6.96 41.20
N GLY A 48 24.99 -8.27 41.21
CA GLY A 48 24.88 -9.10 40.01
C GLY A 48 23.67 -8.73 39.15
N VAL A 49 22.51 -8.47 39.77
CA VAL A 49 21.31 -7.99 39.08
C VAL A 49 21.52 -6.58 38.54
N TYR A 50 22.12 -5.67 39.31
CA TYR A 50 22.40 -4.30 38.87
C TYR A 50 23.36 -4.30 37.67
N THR A 51 24.49 -5.00 37.77
CA THR A 51 25.47 -5.12 36.67
C THR A 51 24.90 -5.85 35.45
N GLY A 52 24.06 -6.85 35.66
CA GLY A 52 23.32 -7.52 34.59
C GLY A 52 22.37 -6.57 33.86
N ILE A 53 21.59 -5.77 34.59
CA ILE A 53 20.68 -4.79 33.99
C ILE A 53 21.45 -3.68 33.25
N THR A 54 22.51 -3.13 33.85
CA THR A 54 23.28 -2.06 33.21
C THR A 54 24.01 -2.54 31.96
N SER A 55 24.60 -3.75 31.99
CA SER A 55 25.24 -4.33 30.80
C SER A 55 24.26 -4.63 29.68
N MET A 56 23.04 -5.09 30.01
CA MET A 56 21.97 -5.25 29.01
C MET A 56 21.53 -3.92 28.41
N GLN A 57 21.43 -2.87 29.23
CA GLN A 57 21.05 -1.53 28.78
C GLN A 57 22.12 -0.91 27.87
N GLU A 58 23.40 -1.04 28.22
CA GLU A 58 24.53 -0.60 27.39
C GLU A 58 24.57 -1.34 26.05
N GLN A 59 24.31 -2.66 26.06
CA GLN A 59 24.27 -3.45 24.84
C GLN A 59 23.10 -3.02 23.94
N GLN A 60 21.92 -2.77 24.51
CA GLN A 60 20.78 -2.28 23.75
C GLN A 60 21.07 -0.89 23.13
N GLN A 61 21.67 0.02 23.89
CA GLN A 61 22.06 1.34 23.37
C GLN A 61 23.13 1.26 22.28
N ALA A 62 24.09 0.33 22.41
CA ALA A 62 25.11 0.11 21.39
C ALA A 62 24.51 -0.46 20.10
N ASP A 63 23.55 -1.39 20.21
CA ASP A 63 22.84 -1.95 19.06
C ASP A 63 21.96 -0.90 18.37
N GLU A 64 21.26 -0.06 19.14
CA GLU A 64 20.47 1.07 18.61
C GLU A 64 21.37 2.08 17.88
N MET A 65 22.51 2.47 18.48
CA MET A 65 23.49 3.37 17.85
C MET A 65 24.04 2.78 16.55
N ARG A 66 24.37 1.48 16.55
CA ARG A 66 24.89 0.80 15.35
C ARG A 66 23.85 0.75 14.24
N GLN A 67 22.59 0.49 14.57
CA GLN A 67 21.50 0.52 13.59
C GLN A 67 21.30 1.93 13.03
N PHE A 68 21.38 2.95 13.89
CA PHE A 68 21.30 4.34 13.47
C PHE A 68 22.44 4.71 12.51
N ASP A 69 23.69 4.35 12.82
CA ASP A 69 24.84 4.60 11.94
C ASP A 69 24.71 3.88 10.58
N LEU A 70 24.25 2.64 10.59
CA LEU A 70 23.99 1.88 9.36
C LEU A 70 22.89 2.54 8.51
N SER A 71 21.84 3.05 9.16
CA SER A 71 20.74 3.74 8.48
C SER A 71 21.20 5.05 7.85
N GLN A 72 21.99 5.86 8.58
CA GLN A 72 22.58 7.10 8.06
C GLN A 72 23.54 6.82 6.90
N ALA A 73 24.37 5.79 7.00
CA ALA A 73 25.29 5.43 5.92
C ALA A 73 24.53 4.99 4.64
N ALA A 74 23.42 4.26 4.80
CA ALA A 74 22.57 3.88 3.69
C ALA A 74 21.88 5.09 3.04
N GLU A 75 21.40 6.03 3.85
CA GLU A 75 20.78 7.27 3.38
C GLU A 75 21.77 8.17 2.64
N LEU A 76 22.96 8.38 3.21
CA LEU A 76 24.04 9.14 2.57
C LEU A 76 24.42 8.52 1.22
N LYS A 77 24.51 7.19 1.15
CA LYS A 77 24.78 6.48 -0.11
C LYS A 77 23.70 6.74 -1.14
N GLN A 78 22.42 6.72 -0.76
CA GLN A 78 21.31 7.03 -1.67
C GLN A 78 21.37 8.48 -2.16
N GLN A 79 21.65 9.42 -1.26
CA GLN A 79 21.80 10.84 -1.59
C GLN A 79 22.95 11.07 -2.58
N MET A 80 24.12 10.47 -2.35
CA MET A 80 25.25 10.58 -3.28
C MET A 80 24.93 10.02 -4.68
N ILE A 81 24.18 8.92 -4.76
CA ILE A 81 23.74 8.35 -6.05
C ILE A 81 22.78 9.32 -6.76
N TYR A 82 21.85 9.91 -6.01
CA TYR A 82 20.88 10.86 -6.54
C TYR A 82 21.54 12.17 -7.03
N ASP A 83 22.40 12.78 -6.21
CA ASP A 83 23.11 14.02 -6.55
C ASP A 83 24.01 13.84 -7.76
N LYS A 84 24.74 12.71 -7.80
CA LYS A 84 25.57 12.36 -8.96
C LYS A 84 24.73 12.21 -10.22
N PHE A 85 23.57 11.58 -10.11
CA PHE A 85 22.65 11.42 -11.23
C PHE A 85 22.15 12.78 -11.75
N LEU A 86 21.70 13.67 -10.86
CA LEU A 86 21.23 15.01 -11.26
C LEU A 86 22.35 15.80 -11.97
N ASP A 87 23.58 15.72 -11.47
CA ASP A 87 24.75 16.33 -12.11
C ASP A 87 25.01 15.77 -13.51
N ASP A 88 24.92 14.44 -13.69
CA ASP A 88 25.05 13.83 -15.02
C ASP A 88 23.94 14.29 -15.98
N MET A 89 22.68 14.34 -15.52
CA MET A 89 21.56 14.74 -16.37
C MET A 89 21.62 16.22 -16.75
N TYR A 90 22.00 17.08 -15.80
CA TYR A 90 22.22 18.50 -16.07
C TYR A 90 23.35 18.71 -17.11
N LYS A 91 24.45 17.96 -17.00
CA LYS A 91 25.52 17.98 -18.00
C LYS A 91 25.04 17.51 -19.37
N LEU A 92 24.22 16.45 -19.41
CA LEU A 92 23.65 15.96 -20.66
C LEU A 92 22.76 17.02 -21.34
N GLU A 93 21.91 17.70 -20.58
CA GLU A 93 21.07 18.80 -21.07
C GLU A 93 21.92 19.97 -21.59
N LYS A 94 22.92 20.40 -20.81
CA LYS A 94 23.75 21.57 -21.13
C LYS A 94 24.72 21.33 -22.29
N ASP A 95 25.43 20.22 -22.27
CA ASP A 95 26.56 19.96 -23.17
C ASP A 95 26.15 19.07 -24.36
N GLY A 96 24.98 18.41 -24.29
CA GLY A 96 24.45 17.54 -25.34
C GLY A 96 25.12 16.15 -25.42
N TYR A 97 26.05 15.84 -24.51
CA TYR A 97 26.70 14.53 -24.40
C TYR A 97 27.18 14.23 -22.98
N LEU A 98 27.20 12.95 -22.62
CA LEU A 98 27.92 12.43 -21.47
C LEU A 98 29.25 11.86 -22.00
N ALA A 99 30.36 12.52 -21.65
CA ALA A 99 31.76 12.10 -21.85
C ALA A 99 32.03 11.12 -23.01
N ASP A 100 32.47 11.61 -24.18
CA ASP A 100 33.05 10.86 -25.32
C ASP A 100 32.51 9.43 -25.61
N ILE A 101 31.21 9.19 -25.38
CA ILE A 101 30.54 7.91 -25.61
C ILE A 101 29.75 7.98 -26.92
N LYS A 102 29.88 6.94 -27.74
CA LYS A 102 29.26 6.77 -29.07
C LYS A 102 27.72 6.93 -29.10
N ASN A 103 27.02 6.79 -27.97
CA ASN A 103 25.58 7.04 -27.81
C ASN A 103 25.24 7.50 -26.37
N PRO A 104 25.32 8.80 -26.08
CA PRO A 104 25.07 9.38 -24.75
C PRO A 104 23.69 9.02 -24.17
N TRP A 105 22.69 8.89 -25.04
CA TRP A 105 21.28 8.67 -24.68
C TRP A 105 21.00 7.26 -24.18
N SER A 106 21.63 6.25 -24.80
CA SER A 106 21.55 4.87 -24.32
C SER A 106 22.20 4.70 -22.94
N PHE A 107 23.28 5.43 -22.70
CA PHE A 107 23.99 5.44 -21.43
C PHE A 107 23.19 6.16 -20.34
N ALA A 108 22.62 7.33 -20.65
CA ALA A 108 21.73 8.07 -19.76
C ALA A 108 20.53 7.23 -19.32
N ASN A 109 19.86 6.55 -20.26
CA ASN A 109 18.79 5.61 -19.97
C ASN A 109 19.24 4.47 -19.05
N ALA A 110 20.34 3.80 -19.37
CA ALA A 110 20.85 2.70 -18.56
C ALA A 110 21.20 3.14 -17.13
N ARG A 111 21.82 4.31 -17.00
CA ARG A 111 22.20 4.90 -15.71
C ARG A 111 20.98 5.33 -14.90
N TYR A 112 19.99 5.95 -15.54
CA TYR A 112 18.70 6.25 -14.91
C TYR A 112 18.06 4.96 -14.38
N ARG A 113 17.95 3.91 -15.21
CA ARG A 113 17.36 2.63 -14.79
C ARG A 113 18.08 2.01 -13.59
N ALA A 114 19.40 2.10 -13.56
CA ALA A 114 20.20 1.58 -12.44
C ALA A 114 19.99 2.40 -11.15
N ALA A 115 19.87 3.72 -11.26
CA ALA A 115 19.64 4.62 -10.13
C ALA A 115 18.18 4.50 -9.61
N HIS A 116 17.20 4.49 -10.52
CA HIS A 116 15.77 4.39 -10.24
C HIS A 116 15.39 3.16 -9.40
N ARG A 117 16.11 2.05 -9.58
CA ARG A 117 15.91 0.82 -8.77
C ARG A 117 16.35 0.98 -7.31
N GLN A 118 17.25 1.91 -7.03
CA GLN A 118 17.85 2.11 -5.70
C GLN A 118 17.23 3.27 -4.94
N TRP A 119 16.47 4.13 -5.62
CA TRP A 119 15.81 5.28 -5.01
C TRP A 119 14.57 4.89 -4.24
N ASP A 120 14.34 5.62 -3.15
CA ASP A 120 13.07 5.61 -2.45
C ASP A 120 11.98 6.33 -3.26
N ILE A 121 10.76 6.31 -2.71
CA ILE A 121 9.58 6.91 -3.34
C ILE A 121 9.74 8.42 -3.55
N THR A 122 10.28 9.14 -2.56
CA THR A 122 10.43 10.60 -2.62
C THR A 122 11.36 11.02 -3.76
N ARG A 123 12.54 10.40 -3.86
CA ARG A 123 13.52 10.69 -4.90
C ARG A 123 13.03 10.32 -6.30
N LYS A 124 12.19 9.30 -6.43
CA LYS A 124 11.54 8.98 -7.72
C LYS A 124 10.54 10.06 -8.13
N THR A 125 9.79 10.61 -7.18
CA THR A 125 8.89 11.76 -7.41
C THR A 125 9.69 12.97 -7.87
N ASP A 126 10.77 13.32 -7.16
CA ASP A 126 11.60 14.47 -7.49
C ASP A 126 12.31 14.29 -8.83
N ALA A 127 12.81 13.08 -9.13
CA ALA A 127 13.43 12.78 -10.40
C ALA A 127 12.43 12.91 -11.56
N LEU A 128 11.18 12.44 -11.40
CA LEU A 128 10.15 12.60 -12.44
C LEU A 128 9.85 14.08 -12.69
N GLN A 129 9.78 14.90 -11.63
CA GLN A 129 9.59 16.35 -11.75
C GLN A 129 10.76 17.00 -12.47
N PHE A 130 12.00 16.69 -12.09
CA PHE A 130 13.21 17.19 -12.74
C PHE A 130 13.22 16.83 -14.23
N LEU A 131 12.95 15.56 -14.57
CA LEU A 131 12.91 15.11 -15.96
C LEU A 131 11.88 15.87 -16.79
N LYS A 132 10.72 16.16 -16.20
CA LYS A 132 9.66 16.95 -16.83
C LYS A 132 10.07 18.40 -17.03
N GLU A 133 10.61 19.05 -16.00
CA GLU A 133 11.02 20.47 -16.02
C GLU A 133 12.12 20.73 -17.05
N HIS A 134 13.04 19.79 -17.21
CA HIS A 134 14.15 19.86 -18.16
C HIS A 134 13.82 19.25 -19.54
N GLU A 135 12.55 18.93 -19.80
CA GLU A 135 12.06 18.36 -21.07
C GLU A 135 12.82 17.08 -21.52
N LEU A 136 13.29 16.29 -20.54
CA LEU A 136 14.06 15.06 -20.76
C LEU A 136 13.17 13.82 -20.98
N ILE A 137 11.85 13.98 -20.90
CA ILE A 137 10.87 12.94 -21.16
C ILE A 137 10.02 13.32 -22.38
N GLY A 138 9.69 12.31 -23.18
CA GLY A 138 8.90 12.50 -24.39
C GLY A 138 7.58 13.19 -24.12
N LYS A 139 7.25 14.17 -24.97
CA LYS A 139 5.89 14.71 -25.05
C LYS A 139 5.06 13.81 -25.95
N ALA A 140 3.78 13.62 -25.61
CA ALA A 140 2.78 13.05 -26.52
C ALA A 140 2.84 13.82 -27.85
N LYS A 141 2.65 13.11 -28.97
CA LYS A 141 2.78 13.70 -30.31
C LYS A 141 2.04 15.04 -30.37
N PRO A 142 2.63 16.09 -30.98
CA PRO A 142 1.96 17.37 -31.12
C PRO A 142 0.61 17.19 -31.81
N ILE A 143 -0.42 17.86 -31.29
CA ILE A 143 -1.79 17.83 -31.83
C ILE A 143 -1.83 18.47 -33.24
N ASP A 144 -0.84 19.32 -33.54
CA ASP A 144 -0.66 19.99 -34.81
C ASP A 144 0.16 19.16 -35.81
N LYS A 145 -0.42 18.94 -37.00
CA LYS A 145 0.20 18.28 -38.16
C LYS A 145 1.44 19.02 -38.73
N HIS A 146 1.89 20.10 -38.08
CA HIS A 146 2.95 21.00 -38.54
C HIS A 146 4.24 20.94 -37.74
N THR A 147 4.26 20.29 -36.57
CA THR A 147 5.51 20.05 -35.83
C THR A 147 6.09 18.69 -36.20
N THR A 148 6.92 18.69 -37.23
CA THR A 148 7.71 17.54 -37.70
C THR A 148 8.89 17.18 -36.79
N LYS A 149 9.13 17.95 -35.71
CA LYS A 149 10.20 17.66 -34.76
C LYS A 149 9.66 16.74 -33.67
N ALA A 150 9.78 15.43 -33.90
CA ALA A 150 9.58 14.44 -32.85
C ALA A 150 10.42 14.84 -31.64
N VAL A 151 9.77 15.15 -30.52
CA VAL A 151 10.46 15.30 -29.24
C VAL A 151 11.13 13.95 -28.99
N VAL A 152 12.46 13.95 -29.03
CA VAL A 152 13.23 12.73 -28.80
C VAL A 152 13.01 12.37 -27.34
N ASP A 153 12.37 11.23 -27.10
CA ASP A 153 12.17 10.69 -25.76
C ASP A 153 13.55 10.29 -25.21
N ILE A 154 14.19 11.22 -24.48
CA ILE A 154 15.56 11.04 -23.97
C ILE A 154 15.57 9.96 -22.90
N ILE A 155 14.64 10.03 -21.94
CA ILE A 155 14.46 9.00 -20.90
C ILE A 155 13.16 8.21 -21.13
N ARG A 156 13.31 6.92 -21.44
CA ARG A 156 12.17 6.03 -21.69
C ARG A 156 11.46 5.65 -20.40
N LEU A 157 10.29 6.24 -20.18
CA LEU A 157 9.50 5.98 -18.97
C LEU A 157 8.94 4.55 -18.88
N ALA A 158 8.66 3.92 -20.02
CA ALA A 158 8.13 2.54 -20.10
C ALA A 158 9.06 1.49 -19.47
N GLU A 159 10.35 1.81 -19.32
CA GLU A 159 11.37 0.92 -18.80
C GLU A 159 11.59 1.09 -17.28
N LEU A 160 10.81 1.98 -16.65
CA LEU A 160 10.91 2.39 -15.25
C LEU A 160 9.75 1.84 -14.43
N ASN A 161 9.99 1.69 -13.12
CA ASN A 161 8.98 1.22 -12.18
C ASN A 161 8.50 2.36 -11.28
N PHE A 162 7.29 2.84 -11.50
CA PHE A 162 6.68 3.90 -10.70
C PHE A 162 5.81 3.38 -9.55
N ASP A 163 5.85 2.09 -9.25
CA ASP A 163 5.00 1.48 -8.24
C ASP A 163 5.10 2.16 -6.88
N ASN A 164 3.94 2.36 -6.26
CA ASN A 164 3.76 2.95 -4.92
C ASN A 164 4.18 4.42 -4.80
N ILE A 165 4.53 5.09 -5.91
CA ILE A 165 4.90 6.50 -5.86
C ILE A 165 3.73 7.37 -5.41
N GLN A 166 4.06 8.42 -4.66
CA GLN A 166 3.11 9.44 -4.24
C GLN A 166 3.43 10.74 -5.00
N LEU A 167 2.49 11.18 -5.83
CA LEU A 167 2.58 12.46 -6.52
C LEU A 167 1.61 13.45 -5.85
N THR A 168 2.13 14.62 -5.50
CA THR A 168 1.35 15.74 -4.97
C THR A 168 0.83 16.62 -6.11
N SER A 169 -0.05 17.59 -5.81
CA SER A 169 -0.63 18.48 -6.84
C SER A 169 0.41 19.27 -7.64
N ALA A 170 1.60 19.56 -7.07
CA ALA A 170 2.69 20.26 -7.76
C ALA A 170 3.32 19.39 -8.86
N THR A 171 3.53 18.10 -8.58
CA THR A 171 3.89 17.08 -9.58
C THR A 171 2.69 16.61 -10.41
N GLY A 172 1.49 17.02 -10.01
CA GLY A 172 0.21 16.55 -10.54
C GLY A 172 -0.02 16.90 -12.00
N THR A 173 0.63 17.94 -12.54
CA THR A 173 0.49 18.26 -13.96
C THR A 173 1.42 17.41 -14.82
N LEU A 174 0.90 16.34 -15.39
CA LEU A 174 1.54 15.39 -16.30
C LEU A 174 0.94 15.47 -17.71
N ASN A 175 0.38 16.64 -18.05
CA ASN A 175 -0.25 16.92 -19.33
C ASN A 175 0.73 16.76 -20.49
N GLN A 176 0.23 16.29 -21.63
CA GLN A 176 1.00 16.17 -22.88
C GLN A 176 2.24 15.28 -22.79
N LEU A 177 2.40 14.44 -21.76
CA LEU A 177 3.54 13.54 -21.63
C LEU A 177 3.27 12.19 -22.30
N ASN A 178 4.36 11.52 -22.71
CA ASN A 178 4.31 10.18 -23.26
C ASN A 178 4.57 9.12 -22.18
N PHE A 179 3.53 8.39 -21.80
CA PHE A 179 3.53 7.30 -20.85
C PHE A 179 3.06 5.96 -21.47
N ASP A 180 3.25 5.81 -22.79
CA ASP A 180 2.97 4.57 -23.49
C ASP A 180 3.67 3.40 -22.81
N ASN A 181 2.90 2.36 -22.46
CA ASN A 181 3.38 1.14 -21.83
C ASN A 181 4.10 1.37 -20.47
N VAL A 182 3.73 2.40 -19.72
CA VAL A 182 4.22 2.66 -18.35
C VAL A 182 3.39 1.91 -17.31
N VAL A 183 4.03 1.46 -16.22
CA VAL A 183 3.36 0.86 -15.06
C VAL A 183 3.29 1.87 -13.92
N PHE A 184 2.07 2.26 -13.57
CA PHE A 184 1.70 3.12 -12.46
C PHE A 184 0.84 2.35 -11.44
N ASP A 185 1.23 1.12 -11.11
CA ASP A 185 0.46 0.32 -10.16
C ASP A 185 0.65 0.83 -8.73
N ARG A 186 -0.41 0.79 -7.92
CA ARG A 186 -0.41 1.21 -6.50
C ARG A 186 0.02 2.65 -6.24
N VAL A 187 0.11 3.49 -7.28
CA VAL A 187 0.50 4.90 -7.11
C VAL A 187 -0.63 5.70 -6.50
N SER A 188 -0.27 6.83 -5.90
CA SER A 188 -1.23 7.84 -5.47
C SER A 188 -1.01 9.11 -6.25
N MET A 189 -1.98 9.46 -7.10
CA MET A 189 -1.95 10.62 -7.98
C MET A 189 -3.31 11.35 -7.90
N ILE A 190 -3.70 11.69 -6.68
CA ILE A 190 -4.97 12.39 -6.39
C ILE A 190 -4.88 13.79 -6.99
N ASN A 191 -5.92 14.20 -7.74
CA ASN A 191 -5.98 15.45 -8.51
C ASN A 191 -4.91 15.58 -9.61
N ALA A 192 -4.31 14.49 -10.09
CA ALA A 192 -3.36 14.56 -11.18
C ALA A 192 -4.03 14.95 -12.51
N GLN A 193 -3.31 15.66 -13.35
CA GLN A 193 -3.72 16.10 -14.68
C GLN A 193 -2.87 15.38 -15.72
N PHE A 194 -3.53 14.66 -16.61
CA PHE A 194 -2.99 13.92 -17.73
C PHE A 194 -3.58 14.41 -19.05
N SER A 195 -4.05 15.66 -19.10
CA SER A 195 -4.73 16.18 -20.28
C SER A 195 -3.79 16.10 -21.49
N PHE A 196 -4.29 15.57 -22.60
CA PHE A 196 -3.54 15.31 -23.84
C PHE A 196 -2.34 14.35 -23.69
N ALA A 197 -2.23 13.60 -22.58
CA ALA A 197 -1.16 12.63 -22.41
C ALA A 197 -1.39 11.38 -23.28
N ASN A 198 -0.29 10.73 -23.68
CA ASN A 198 -0.33 9.40 -24.29
C ASN A 198 -0.16 8.36 -23.18
N LEU A 199 -1.23 7.67 -22.80
CA LEU A 199 -1.33 6.65 -21.75
C LEU A 199 -1.76 5.30 -22.35
N LYS A 200 -1.40 5.04 -23.61
CA LYS A 200 -1.69 3.77 -24.26
C LYS A 200 -1.00 2.64 -23.51
N GLN A 201 -1.69 1.51 -23.36
CA GLN A 201 -1.15 0.32 -22.70
C GLN A 201 -0.66 0.56 -21.25
N THR A 202 -1.01 1.70 -20.63
CA THR A 202 -0.59 2.03 -19.27
C THR A 202 -1.37 1.19 -18.25
N SER A 203 -0.70 0.79 -17.17
CA SER A 203 -1.33 0.09 -16.04
C SER A 203 -1.50 1.02 -14.85
N PHE A 204 -2.70 1.07 -14.28
CA PHE A 204 -3.05 1.85 -13.09
C PHE A 204 -3.65 0.98 -11.99
N ASN A 205 -3.26 -0.30 -11.93
CA ASN A 205 -3.89 -1.26 -11.03
C ASN A 205 -3.65 -0.85 -9.58
N HIS A 206 -4.70 -0.88 -8.75
CA HIS A 206 -4.69 -0.46 -7.36
C HIS A 206 -4.24 1.00 -7.12
N ALA A 207 -4.24 1.85 -8.15
CA ALA A 207 -3.87 3.25 -8.01
C ALA A 207 -4.99 4.09 -7.37
N ARG A 208 -4.61 5.23 -6.78
CA ARG A 208 -5.53 6.27 -6.31
C ARG A 208 -5.50 7.46 -7.26
N LEU A 209 -6.58 7.64 -8.02
CA LEU A 209 -6.75 8.63 -9.09
C LEU A 209 -7.99 9.51 -8.86
N ASN A 210 -8.40 9.70 -7.61
CA ASN A 210 -9.50 10.59 -7.24
C ASN A 210 -9.32 11.98 -7.88
N ASN A 211 -10.37 12.49 -8.53
CA ASN A 211 -10.37 13.76 -9.27
C ASN A 211 -9.27 13.91 -10.33
N ALA A 212 -8.69 12.81 -10.84
CA ALA A 212 -7.71 12.91 -11.92
C ALA A 212 -8.37 13.38 -13.22
N MET A 213 -7.66 14.19 -14.00
CA MET A 213 -8.12 14.74 -15.27
C MET A 213 -7.40 14.05 -16.44
N PHE A 214 -8.14 13.37 -17.30
CA PHE A 214 -7.67 12.66 -18.48
C PHE A 214 -8.23 13.30 -19.77
N LEU A 215 -8.47 14.61 -19.76
CA LEU A 215 -9.11 15.32 -20.87
C LEU A 215 -8.29 15.16 -22.16
N ASP A 216 -8.93 14.71 -23.24
CA ASP A 216 -8.29 14.50 -24.54
C ASP A 216 -7.06 13.55 -24.50
N ALA A 217 -6.94 12.73 -23.45
CA ALA A 217 -5.85 11.76 -23.31
C ALA A 217 -6.10 10.50 -24.15
N SER A 218 -5.02 9.81 -24.56
CA SER A 218 -5.13 8.52 -25.24
C SER A 218 -4.83 7.40 -24.25
N LEU A 219 -5.84 6.61 -23.90
CA LEU A 219 -5.79 5.50 -22.92
C LEU A 219 -6.09 4.15 -23.56
N ALA A 220 -5.92 4.03 -24.89
CA ALA A 220 -6.26 2.81 -25.60
C ALA A 220 -5.47 1.61 -25.05
N ASN A 221 -6.16 0.52 -24.76
CA ASN A 221 -5.63 -0.70 -24.13
C ASN A 221 -5.05 -0.49 -22.70
N ALA A 222 -5.40 0.60 -22.01
CA ALA A 222 -5.00 0.80 -20.61
C ALA A 222 -5.72 -0.18 -19.66
N HIS A 223 -5.15 -0.39 -18.48
CA HIS A 223 -5.69 -1.31 -17.47
C HIS A 223 -5.95 -0.58 -16.14
N PHE A 224 -7.16 -0.76 -15.62
CA PHE A 224 -7.62 -0.28 -14.33
C PHE A 224 -8.24 -1.44 -13.56
N ASP A 225 -7.47 -2.12 -12.71
CA ASP A 225 -8.00 -3.09 -11.75
C ASP A 225 -8.00 -2.51 -10.34
N SER A 226 -9.16 -2.49 -9.69
CA SER A 226 -9.32 -2.07 -8.29
C SER A 226 -8.76 -0.66 -8.04
N THR A 227 -8.88 0.21 -9.05
CA THR A 227 -8.40 1.59 -9.05
C THR A 227 -9.47 2.54 -8.50
N ASP A 228 -9.07 3.48 -7.66
CA ASP A 228 -9.97 4.51 -7.14
C ASP A 228 -10.04 5.70 -8.12
N LEU A 229 -11.12 5.75 -8.90
CA LEU A 229 -11.37 6.74 -9.95
C LEU A 229 -12.48 7.74 -9.60
N ARG A 230 -12.86 7.87 -8.33
CA ARG A 230 -13.97 8.76 -7.93
C ARG A 230 -13.74 10.19 -8.43
N SER A 231 -14.78 10.76 -9.05
CA SER A 231 -14.76 12.09 -9.65
C SER A 231 -13.70 12.34 -10.74
N ALA A 232 -13.08 11.29 -11.30
CA ALA A 232 -12.16 11.44 -12.42
C ALA A 232 -12.89 11.89 -13.69
N ASP A 233 -12.18 12.62 -14.56
CA ASP A 233 -12.73 13.18 -15.79
C ASP A 233 -12.00 12.61 -17.02
N PHE A 234 -12.71 11.85 -17.85
CA PHE A 234 -12.22 11.24 -19.08
C PHE A 234 -12.78 11.93 -20.34
N GLY A 235 -13.22 13.18 -20.24
CA GLY A 235 -13.80 13.93 -21.35
C GLY A 235 -12.94 13.91 -22.62
N ASN A 236 -13.55 13.62 -23.77
CA ASN A 236 -12.88 13.51 -25.08
C ASN A 236 -11.73 12.48 -25.18
N SER A 237 -11.53 11.64 -24.17
CA SER A 237 -10.43 10.67 -24.19
C SER A 237 -10.72 9.44 -25.07
N ASP A 238 -9.65 8.72 -25.42
CA ASP A 238 -9.71 7.44 -26.12
C ASP A 238 -9.50 6.27 -25.15
N LEU A 239 -10.59 5.57 -24.79
CA LEU A 239 -10.61 4.36 -23.96
C LEU A 239 -10.84 3.09 -24.80
N THR A 240 -10.46 3.09 -26.08
CA THR A 240 -10.61 1.91 -26.95
C THR A 240 -9.87 0.71 -26.35
N ASN A 241 -10.54 -0.44 -26.22
CA ASN A 241 -9.99 -1.66 -25.60
C ASN A 241 -9.52 -1.50 -24.13
N THR A 242 -9.88 -0.42 -23.44
CA THR A 242 -9.48 -0.24 -22.03
C THR A 242 -10.21 -1.23 -21.13
N GLN A 243 -9.53 -1.73 -20.09
CA GLN A 243 -10.11 -2.66 -19.12
C GLN A 243 -10.35 -1.97 -17.78
N PHE A 244 -11.59 -2.03 -17.29
CA PHE A 244 -12.02 -1.58 -15.97
C PHE A 244 -12.54 -2.77 -15.17
N LEU A 245 -11.72 -3.28 -14.25
CA LEU A 245 -12.01 -4.45 -13.41
C LEU A 245 -12.17 -4.00 -11.95
N ASN A 246 -13.30 -4.31 -11.32
CA ASN A 246 -13.54 -3.97 -9.91
C ASN A 246 -13.45 -2.45 -9.60
N VAL A 247 -13.91 -1.60 -10.51
CA VAL A 247 -13.81 -0.13 -10.41
C VAL A 247 -15.18 0.51 -10.22
N ASP A 248 -15.27 1.51 -9.33
CA ASP A 248 -16.45 2.37 -9.23
C ASP A 248 -16.29 3.60 -10.14
N LEU A 249 -17.01 3.63 -11.28
CA LEU A 249 -17.04 4.76 -12.20
C LEU A 249 -18.28 5.65 -12.01
N SER A 250 -19.14 5.40 -11.01
CA SER A 250 -20.46 6.06 -10.86
C SER A 250 -20.41 7.59 -10.81
N THR A 251 -19.29 8.15 -10.36
CA THR A 251 -19.05 9.60 -10.23
C THR A 251 -18.10 10.17 -11.28
N THR A 252 -17.63 9.33 -12.22
CA THR A 252 -16.72 9.77 -13.28
C THR A 252 -17.45 10.49 -14.39
N LYS A 253 -16.74 11.35 -15.12
CA LYS A 253 -17.24 12.00 -16.32
C LYS A 253 -16.70 11.30 -17.56
N LEU A 254 -17.61 10.80 -18.39
CA LEU A 254 -17.32 10.12 -19.66
C LEU A 254 -17.92 10.89 -20.86
N THR A 255 -17.78 12.21 -20.85
CA THR A 255 -18.39 13.08 -21.88
C THR A 255 -17.60 12.99 -23.19
N GLN A 256 -18.25 12.61 -24.29
CA GLN A 256 -17.61 12.47 -25.62
C GLN A 256 -16.39 11.52 -25.62
N THR A 257 -16.38 10.54 -24.72
CA THR A 257 -15.29 9.56 -24.58
C THR A 257 -15.50 8.40 -25.56
N GLN A 258 -14.44 7.99 -26.25
CA GLN A 258 -14.43 6.79 -27.09
C GLN A 258 -14.25 5.57 -26.18
N ILE A 259 -15.21 4.63 -26.18
CA ILE A 259 -15.24 3.46 -25.28
C ILE A 259 -15.43 2.15 -26.07
N GLU A 260 -15.10 2.16 -27.36
CA GLU A 260 -15.21 1.02 -28.25
C GLU A 260 -14.42 -0.16 -27.68
N GLN A 261 -15.08 -1.32 -27.56
CA GLN A 261 -14.48 -2.55 -27.03
C GLN A 261 -13.92 -2.45 -25.60
N ALA A 262 -14.26 -1.39 -24.85
CA ALA A 262 -13.86 -1.27 -23.44
C ALA A 262 -14.53 -2.34 -22.57
N ILE A 263 -13.75 -3.04 -21.74
CA ILE A 263 -14.23 -4.13 -20.90
C ILE A 263 -14.57 -3.59 -19.51
N PHE A 264 -15.79 -3.83 -19.04
CA PHE A 264 -16.23 -3.49 -17.69
C PHE A 264 -16.62 -4.78 -16.95
N PHE A 265 -15.81 -5.19 -15.98
CA PHE A 265 -16.07 -6.38 -15.16
C PHE A 265 -16.16 -5.99 -13.70
N ASN A 266 -17.27 -6.33 -13.05
CA ASN A 266 -17.53 -5.95 -11.65
C ASN A 266 -17.35 -4.43 -11.39
N SER A 267 -17.71 -3.61 -12.37
CA SER A 267 -17.53 -2.16 -12.34
C SER A 267 -18.89 -1.46 -12.47
N THR A 268 -19.04 -0.32 -11.79
CA THR A 268 -20.21 0.55 -11.94
C THR A 268 -19.97 1.52 -13.09
N LEU A 269 -21.03 2.13 -13.64
CA LEU A 269 -20.95 3.13 -14.71
C LEU A 269 -21.70 4.40 -14.30
N PRO A 270 -21.33 5.58 -14.82
CA PRO A 270 -22.11 6.79 -14.62
C PRO A 270 -23.55 6.66 -15.14
N ASN A 271 -24.47 7.40 -14.52
CA ASN A 271 -25.83 7.48 -15.00
C ASN A 271 -25.87 8.16 -16.38
N GLY A 272 -26.57 7.56 -17.34
CA GLY A 272 -26.73 8.12 -18.68
C GLY A 272 -25.59 7.81 -19.66
N THR A 273 -24.63 6.94 -19.30
CA THR A 273 -23.62 6.45 -20.25
C THR A 273 -24.28 5.57 -21.32
N ALA A 274 -24.45 6.12 -22.52
CA ALA A 274 -24.92 5.39 -23.68
C ALA A 274 -23.77 4.53 -24.23
N ILE A 275 -23.72 3.25 -23.85
CA ILE A 275 -22.74 2.30 -24.40
C ILE A 275 -23.41 1.57 -25.58
N ALA A 276 -22.93 1.84 -26.79
CA ALA A 276 -23.27 1.03 -27.94
C ALA A 276 -22.55 -0.32 -27.82
N THR A 277 -23.26 -1.36 -27.36
CA THR A 277 -22.87 -2.77 -27.50
C THR A 277 -21.42 -3.09 -27.12
N THR A 278 -21.13 -3.16 -25.82
CA THR A 278 -19.93 -3.85 -25.31
C THR A 278 -20.33 -4.97 -24.37
N ASN A 279 -19.50 -6.03 -24.30
CA ASN A 279 -19.69 -7.21 -23.46
C ASN A 279 -19.88 -6.81 -21.97
N ARG A 280 -21.12 -6.51 -21.59
CA ARG A 280 -21.49 -6.17 -20.23
C ARG A 280 -21.58 -7.45 -19.42
N THR A 281 -20.63 -7.63 -18.50
CA THR A 281 -20.85 -8.46 -17.31
C THR A 281 -20.97 -7.53 -16.11
N THR A 282 -22.09 -6.80 -16.04
CA THR A 282 -22.37 -5.87 -14.95
C THR A 282 -23.20 -6.57 -13.89
N THR A 283 -22.67 -6.77 -12.69
CA THR A 283 -23.45 -7.13 -11.51
C THR A 283 -24.03 -5.84 -10.92
N THR A 284 -25.26 -5.49 -11.30
CA THR A 284 -25.97 -4.36 -10.67
C THR A 284 -26.68 -4.84 -9.42
N THR A 285 -26.25 -4.42 -8.23
CA THR A 285 -27.11 -4.50 -7.04
C THR A 285 -28.28 -3.54 -7.25
N ALA A 286 -29.49 -4.09 -7.47
CA ALA A 286 -30.70 -3.30 -7.60
C ALA A 286 -30.97 -2.51 -6.31
N PRO A 287 -31.55 -1.29 -6.40
CA PRO A 287 -31.96 -0.56 -5.21
C PRO A 287 -33.04 -1.36 -4.47
N THR A 288 -32.81 -1.63 -3.18
CA THR A 288 -33.79 -2.23 -2.28
C THR A 288 -35.05 -1.36 -2.24
N THR A 289 -36.13 -1.85 -2.86
CA THR A 289 -37.46 -1.27 -2.75
C THR A 289 -38.15 -1.91 -1.54
N THR A 290 -38.33 -1.15 -0.48
CA THR A 290 -39.15 -1.56 0.66
C THR A 290 -40.61 -1.33 0.29
N THR A 291 -41.33 -2.37 -0.12
CA THR A 291 -42.79 -2.29 -0.32
C THR A 291 -43.49 -2.64 0.99
N THR A 292 -44.01 -1.64 1.68
CA THR A 292 -44.93 -1.84 2.82
C THR A 292 -46.32 -2.12 2.28
N THR A 293 -46.80 -3.36 2.39
CA THR A 293 -48.19 -3.70 2.10
C THR A 293 -49.03 -3.54 3.37
N THR A 294 -49.95 -2.58 3.38
CA THR A 294 -50.94 -2.42 4.45
C THR A 294 -52.21 -3.16 4.05
N THR A 295 -52.46 -4.34 4.61
CA THR A 295 -53.75 -5.04 4.45
C THR A 295 -54.78 -4.47 5.42
N THR A 296 -55.78 -3.77 4.91
CA THR A 296 -56.99 -3.40 5.67
C THR A 296 -57.99 -4.55 5.64
N ALA A 297 -58.38 -5.05 6.82
CA ALA A 297 -59.46 -6.03 6.95
C ALA A 297 -60.84 -5.35 6.76
N PRO A 298 -61.84 -6.02 6.15
CA PRO A 298 -63.15 -5.43 5.93
C PRO A 298 -63.94 -5.30 7.24
N THR A 299 -64.54 -4.13 7.44
CA THR A 299 -65.39 -3.79 8.59
C THR A 299 -66.75 -4.50 8.47
N ALA A 300 -67.08 -5.35 9.45
CA ALA A 300 -68.43 -5.89 9.62
C ALA A 300 -69.26 -4.97 10.53
N THR A 301 -70.46 -4.65 10.08
CA THR A 301 -71.47 -3.83 10.76
C THR A 301 -72.08 -4.60 11.95
N THR A 302 -71.85 -4.14 13.20
CA THR A 302 -72.78 -4.09 14.36
C THR A 302 -72.02 -3.72 15.64
N ALA A 303 -72.58 -2.86 16.48
CA ALA A 303 -72.02 -2.41 17.77
C ALA A 303 -72.60 -3.23 18.96
N PRO A 304 -72.11 -3.09 20.21
CA PRO A 304 -70.74 -2.80 20.69
C PRO A 304 -70.28 -3.81 21.77
N THR A 305 -69.03 -4.27 21.74
CA THR A 305 -68.33 -4.75 22.96
C THR A 305 -66.81 -4.63 22.77
N ALA A 306 -66.13 -4.09 23.79
CA ALA A 306 -64.71 -3.76 23.75
C ALA A 306 -63.82 -5.00 23.66
N THR A 307 -62.89 -5.05 22.69
CA THR A 307 -61.71 -5.92 22.76
C THR A 307 -60.56 -5.33 21.95
N THR A 308 -59.42 -5.13 22.61
CA THR A 308 -58.16 -4.65 22.04
C THR A 308 -57.57 -5.74 21.12
N THR A 309 -57.31 -5.43 19.84
CA THR A 309 -56.57 -6.33 18.94
C THR A 309 -55.26 -5.67 18.52
N THR A 310 -54.15 -6.31 18.86
CA THR A 310 -52.78 -5.90 18.49
C THR A 310 -52.45 -6.41 17.09
N THR A 311 -52.07 -5.53 16.17
CA THR A 311 -51.59 -5.90 14.82
C THR A 311 -50.07 -6.01 14.83
N THR A 312 -49.51 -7.17 14.47
CA THR A 312 -48.06 -7.38 14.31
C THR A 312 -47.68 -7.24 12.83
N THR A 313 -46.78 -6.30 12.51
CA THR A 313 -46.22 -6.13 11.16
C THR A 313 -44.99 -7.03 10.99
N ALA A 314 -45.01 -7.97 10.04
CA ALA A 314 -43.83 -8.75 9.66
C ALA A 314 -43.13 -8.08 8.46
N VAL A 315 -41.86 -7.73 8.62
CA VAL A 315 -41.00 -7.23 7.54
C VAL A 315 -40.19 -8.40 7.00
N THR A 316 -40.33 -8.71 5.71
CA THR A 316 -39.52 -9.73 5.03
C THR A 316 -38.62 -9.04 4.02
N THR A 317 -37.31 -9.10 4.22
CA THR A 317 -36.32 -8.55 3.28
C THR A 317 -35.84 -9.69 2.38
N THR A 318 -36.10 -9.61 1.08
CA THR A 318 -35.56 -10.57 0.10
C THR A 318 -34.56 -9.86 -0.79
N THR A 319 -33.29 -10.27 -0.72
CA THR A 319 -32.23 -9.78 -1.61
C THR A 319 -32.19 -10.68 -2.84
N ALA A 320 -32.62 -10.18 -3.99
CA ALA A 320 -32.45 -10.87 -5.27
C ALA A 320 -31.09 -10.48 -5.88
N VAL A 321 -30.21 -11.46 -6.06
CA VAL A 321 -28.98 -11.32 -6.84
C VAL A 321 -29.27 -11.85 -8.24
N THR A 322 -29.27 -10.96 -9.24
CA THR A 322 -29.43 -11.33 -10.65
C THR A 322 -28.12 -11.09 -11.39
N THR A 323 -27.54 -12.18 -11.91
CA THR A 323 -26.42 -12.16 -12.85
C THR A 323 -26.96 -12.23 -14.27
N THR A 324 -26.68 -11.22 -15.09
CA THR A 324 -27.06 -11.22 -16.53
C THR A 324 -25.79 -11.24 -17.37
N THR A 325 -25.63 -12.28 -18.18
CA THR A 325 -24.54 -12.44 -19.16
C THR A 325 -25.17 -12.42 -20.55
N ASN A 326 -24.94 -11.35 -21.32
CA ASN A 326 -25.47 -11.26 -22.68
C ASN A 326 -24.37 -11.63 -23.69
N ASN A 327 -24.34 -12.91 -24.09
CA ASN A 327 -23.61 -13.35 -25.27
C ASN A 327 -24.57 -13.40 -26.45
N ASN A 328 -24.26 -12.66 -27.52
CA ASN A 328 -25.04 -12.65 -28.75
C ASN A 328 -25.28 -14.06 -29.29
N SER A 329 -26.55 -14.42 -29.46
CA SER A 329 -26.97 -15.30 -30.54
C SER A 329 -28.20 -14.67 -31.21
N LEU A 330 -28.12 -14.53 -32.52
CA LEU A 330 -29.20 -14.10 -33.40
C LEU A 330 -30.51 -14.81 -33.04
N LEU A 331 -31.49 -14.08 -32.53
CA LEU A 331 -32.90 -14.44 -32.68
C LEU A 331 -33.75 -13.17 -32.84
N ILE A 332 -34.54 -13.24 -33.90
CA ILE A 332 -35.62 -12.36 -34.36
C ILE A 332 -36.76 -12.35 -33.30
N GLU A 333 -37.66 -11.36 -33.41
CA GLU A 333 -39.03 -11.32 -32.84
C GLU A 333 -39.14 -10.86 -31.36
N ILE A 334 -40.08 -10.04 -30.89
CA ILE A 334 -41.45 -9.68 -31.32
C ILE A 334 -41.76 -8.22 -30.91
N ILE A 335 -42.47 -7.50 -31.78
CA ILE A 335 -43.19 -6.25 -31.51
C ILE A 335 -44.27 -6.49 -30.45
N SER A 336 -44.29 -5.74 -29.36
CA SER A 336 -45.49 -5.63 -28.52
C SER A 336 -45.74 -4.18 -28.15
N VAL A 337 -46.56 -3.56 -28.98
CA VAL A 337 -47.42 -2.44 -28.63
C VAL A 337 -48.31 -2.87 -27.47
N THR A 338 -48.50 -2.01 -26.47
CA THR A 338 -49.74 -2.04 -25.68
C THR A 338 -50.12 -0.63 -25.25
N VAL A 339 -51.43 -0.41 -25.35
CA VAL A 339 -52.27 0.80 -25.37
C VAL A 339 -52.00 1.79 -24.24
#